data_AF-A0A954I615-F1
#
_entry.id   AF-A0A954I615-F1
#
_cell.length_a   1.000
_cell.length_b   1.000
_cell.length_c   1.000
_cell.angle_alpha   90.00
_cell.angle_beta   90.00
_cell.angle_gamma   90.00
#
_symmetry.space_group_name_H-M   'P 1'
#
loop_
_entity.id
_entity.type
_entity.pdbx_description
1 polymer ?
#
loop_
_entity_poly.entity_id
_entity_poly.type
_entity_poly.pdbx_seq_one_letter_code
_entity_poly.pdbx_strand_id
1 'polypeptide(L)'
;TTDVTYVNALGASVTVKNAQLVSGAKCKNLVNSSQLPTSKGPLTQTELSRADIPASSIPLLADAAPGDAKEAILTYPAAATDFAPLDANGALVPGSRLVESFNDGPAKVDVANDNLVILDKGSASGIDGFAAVLYQLNRYPQAGEQVVGNESKFCRDPSGLGMILQDTRDFYAIHGNACNVLMADGSVKSMYDTNGDKYFNPGFPVTAGFTEEGDGYTEGPCEVSAYDVYFGTFLADPAGTAKGNFE
;
A
#
# COMPACT_ATOMS: atom_id res chain seq x y z
N THR A 1 16.35 -14.37 12.43
CA THR A 1 16.45 -15.06 11.14
C THR A 1 15.86 -16.44 11.33
N THR A 2 14.83 -16.75 10.56
CA THR A 2 14.14 -18.04 10.64
C THR A 2 14.14 -18.62 9.23
N ASP A 3 14.36 -19.92 9.11
CA ASP A 3 14.18 -20.59 7.82
C ASP A 3 12.69 -20.62 7.50
N VAL A 4 12.31 -20.14 6.32
CA VAL A 4 10.91 -20.07 5.90
C VAL A 4 10.74 -20.84 4.61
N THR A 5 9.72 -21.70 4.58
CA THR A 5 9.32 -22.45 3.39
C THR A 5 7.98 -21.93 2.89
N TYR A 6 7.88 -21.66 1.59
CA TYR A 6 6.65 -21.25 0.92
C TYR A 6 6.53 -21.94 -0.44
N VAL A 7 5.38 -21.79 -1.10
CA VAL A 7 5.14 -22.30 -2.46
C VAL A 7 5.24 -21.14 -3.45
N ASN A 8 6.09 -21.27 -4.47
CA ASN A 8 6.27 -20.22 -5.48
C ASN A 8 5.21 -20.28 -6.60
N ALA A 9 5.30 -19.37 -7.58
CA ALA A 9 4.32 -19.25 -8.66
C ALA A 9 4.24 -20.47 -9.59
N LEU A 10 5.25 -21.33 -9.53
CA LEU A 10 5.34 -22.58 -10.28
C LEU A 10 4.84 -23.79 -9.46
N GLY A 11 4.34 -23.57 -8.24
CA GLY A 11 3.89 -24.63 -7.34
C GLY A 11 5.02 -25.38 -6.64
N ALA A 12 6.27 -24.89 -6.73
CA ALA A 12 7.42 -25.52 -6.09
C ALA A 12 7.61 -25.02 -4.65
N SER A 13 7.90 -25.93 -3.73
CA SER A 13 8.31 -25.58 -2.37
C SER A 13 9.71 -24.98 -2.37
N VAL A 14 9.84 -23.75 -1.89
CA VAL A 14 11.09 -23.00 -1.79
C VAL A 14 11.37 -22.69 -0.33
N THR A 15 12.60 -22.96 0.13
CA THR A 15 13.06 -22.60 1.48
C THR A 15 14.08 -21.48 1.40
N VAL A 16 13.75 -20.34 2.03
CA VAL A 16 14.69 -19.24 2.24
C VAL A 16 15.36 -19.42 3.58
N LYS A 17 16.68 -19.59 3.54
CA LYS A 17 17.51 -19.70 4.73
C LYS A 17 17.74 -18.33 5.36
N ASN A 18 17.70 -18.27 6.68
CA ASN A 18 17.94 -17.03 7.43
C ASN A 18 17.08 -15.85 6.95
N ALA A 19 15.79 -16.06 6.69
CA ALA A 19 14.95 -15.03 6.12
C ALA A 19 14.93 -13.76 7.01
N GLN A 20 15.06 -12.60 6.37
CA GLN A 20 14.93 -11.31 7.04
C GLN A 20 13.47 -11.12 7.44
N LEU A 21 13.24 -10.82 8.72
CA LEU A 21 11.90 -10.50 9.21
C LEU A 21 11.61 -9.03 8.92
N VAL A 22 10.39 -8.75 8.50
CA VAL A 22 9.87 -7.39 8.47
C VAL A 22 9.53 -7.00 9.90
N SER A 23 9.93 -5.78 10.26
CA SER A 23 9.41 -5.12 11.45
C SER A 23 8.53 -3.98 10.94
N GLY A 24 7.26 -4.02 11.31
CA GLY A 24 6.40 -2.87 11.35
C GLY A 24 7.08 -1.85 12.26
N ALA A 25 7.37 -0.70 11.71
CA ALA A 25 7.14 0.54 12.42
C ALA A 25 5.94 1.17 11.72
N LYS A 26 5.24 2.13 12.34
CA LYS A 26 4.29 2.97 11.60
C LYS A 26 4.99 3.40 10.31
N CYS A 27 4.52 2.94 9.14
CA CYS A 27 5.21 3.21 7.87
C CYS A 27 5.31 4.72 7.58
N LYS A 28 4.48 5.51 8.28
CA LYS A 28 4.47 6.98 8.35
C LYS A 28 5.57 7.60 9.25
N ASN A 29 6.26 6.81 10.08
CA ASN A 29 7.37 7.30 10.92
C ASN A 29 8.71 7.16 10.17
N LEU A 30 9.51 8.23 10.17
CA LEU A 30 10.88 8.23 9.62
C LEU A 30 11.90 7.57 10.57
N VAL A 31 11.63 7.63 11.87
CA VAL A 31 12.45 7.03 12.92
C VAL A 31 11.59 6.32 13.95
N ASN A 32 12.13 5.27 14.56
CA ASN A 32 11.46 4.59 15.67
C ASN A 32 11.62 5.36 16.99
N SER A 33 11.03 4.85 18.07
CA SER A 33 11.14 5.42 19.42
C SER A 33 12.59 5.54 19.94
N SER A 34 13.53 4.84 19.32
CA SER A 34 14.97 4.89 19.61
C SER A 34 15.73 5.79 18.63
N GLN A 35 15.05 6.62 17.84
CA GLN A 35 15.62 7.54 16.85
C GLN A 35 16.42 6.84 15.72
N LEU A 36 16.22 5.53 15.55
CA LEU A 36 16.82 4.80 14.43
C LEU A 36 15.92 4.91 13.20
N PRO A 37 16.49 5.07 11.98
CA PRO A 37 15.72 5.08 10.75
C PRO A 37 14.86 3.82 10.61
N THR A 38 13.60 4.01 10.22
CA THR A 38 12.61 2.94 10.01
C THR A 38 12.38 2.62 8.52
N SER A 39 12.98 3.42 7.63
CA SER A 39 13.01 3.18 6.19
C SER A 39 14.46 3.12 5.67
N LYS A 40 14.64 2.72 4.41
CA LYS A 40 15.94 2.75 3.72
C LYS A 40 16.39 4.17 3.33
N GLY A 41 15.57 5.19 3.61
CA GLY A 41 15.75 6.55 3.13
C GLY A 41 14.93 6.84 1.87
N PRO A 42 15.21 7.97 1.18
CA PRO A 42 14.50 8.35 -0.04
C PRO A 42 14.80 7.37 -1.17
N LEU A 43 13.82 7.14 -2.05
CA LEU A 43 14.00 6.32 -3.24
C LEU A 43 15.08 6.93 -4.15
N THR A 44 16.13 6.17 -4.42
CA THR A 44 17.25 6.62 -5.25
C THR A 44 17.12 6.11 -6.69
N GLN A 45 17.74 6.83 -7.65
CA GLN A 45 17.81 6.36 -9.04
C GLN A 45 18.50 4.99 -9.16
N THR A 46 19.45 4.70 -8.27
CA THR A 46 20.14 3.41 -8.22
C THR A 46 19.20 2.28 -7.81
N GLU A 47 18.31 2.51 -6.83
CA GLU A 47 17.29 1.53 -6.44
C GLU A 47 16.28 1.32 -7.56
N LEU A 48 15.82 2.41 -8.20
CA LEU A 48 14.90 2.34 -9.33
C LEU A 48 15.50 1.55 -10.50
N SER A 49 16.78 1.78 -10.81
CA SER A 49 17.49 1.07 -11.88
C SER A 49 17.74 -0.42 -11.57
N ARG A 50 17.66 -0.81 -10.30
CA ARG A 50 17.82 -2.19 -9.82
C ARG A 50 16.49 -2.86 -9.49
N ALA A 51 15.38 -2.15 -9.62
CA ALA A 51 14.07 -2.67 -9.36
C ALA A 51 13.69 -3.72 -10.41
N ASP A 52 12.95 -4.74 -9.99
CA ASP A 52 12.35 -5.72 -10.90
C ASP A 52 11.12 -5.12 -11.61
N ILE A 53 10.56 -4.05 -11.04
CA ILE A 53 9.40 -3.33 -11.54
C ILE A 53 9.85 -2.16 -12.42
N PRO A 54 9.28 -1.99 -13.64
CA PRO A 54 9.63 -0.87 -14.49
C PRO A 54 9.27 0.46 -13.85
N ALA A 55 10.13 1.47 -14.02
CA ALA A 55 9.92 2.82 -13.46
C ALA A 55 8.60 3.46 -13.91
N SER A 56 8.12 3.13 -15.11
CA SER A 56 6.83 3.57 -15.64
C SER A 56 5.62 3.01 -14.89
N SER A 57 5.80 2.02 -14.02
CA SER A 57 4.73 1.41 -13.22
C SER A 57 4.87 1.69 -11.72
N ILE A 58 5.93 2.37 -11.26
CA ILE A 58 6.12 2.70 -9.84
C ILE A 58 5.50 4.07 -9.55
N PRO A 59 4.42 4.16 -8.75
CA PRO A 59 3.78 5.43 -8.41
C PRO A 59 4.62 6.24 -7.40
N LEU A 60 4.65 7.56 -7.57
CA LEU A 60 5.30 8.50 -6.66
C LEU A 60 4.30 9.45 -5.98
N LEU A 61 3.32 9.95 -6.72
CA LEU A 61 2.31 10.89 -6.24
C LEU A 61 1.00 10.64 -6.97
N ALA A 62 -0.13 10.78 -6.28
CA ALA A 62 -1.46 10.67 -6.86
C ALA A 62 -2.40 11.73 -6.28
N ASP A 63 -3.58 11.88 -6.88
CA ASP A 63 -4.62 12.75 -6.35
C ASP A 63 -5.15 12.19 -5.03
N ALA A 64 -5.09 13.02 -3.98
CA ALA A 64 -5.32 12.58 -2.62
C ALA A 64 -6.81 12.53 -2.24
N ALA A 65 -7.16 11.55 -1.41
CA ALA A 65 -8.47 11.44 -0.79
C ALA A 65 -8.65 12.46 0.35
N PRO A 66 -9.91 12.85 0.64
CA PRO A 66 -10.23 13.55 1.87
C PRO A 66 -9.80 12.70 3.07
N GLY A 67 -8.86 13.20 3.87
CA GLY A 67 -8.32 12.41 4.98
C GLY A 67 -9.36 12.18 6.08
N ASP A 68 -9.06 11.27 7.02
CA ASP A 68 -10.02 10.92 8.07
C ASP A 68 -10.32 12.13 9.00
N ALA A 69 -11.52 12.14 9.60
CA ALA A 69 -11.94 13.27 10.45
C ALA A 69 -11.22 13.35 11.81
N LYS A 70 -10.45 12.32 12.21
CA LYS A 70 -9.70 12.26 13.46
C LYS A 70 -8.27 12.79 13.29
N GLU A 71 -7.72 12.75 12.08
CA GLU A 71 -6.33 13.02 11.78
C GLU A 71 -6.16 14.20 10.79
N ALA A 72 -7.05 14.32 9.80
CA ALA A 72 -6.93 15.29 8.71
C ALA A 72 -7.88 16.49 8.88
N ILE A 73 -8.03 17.00 10.10
CA ILE A 73 -8.70 18.28 10.35
C ILE A 73 -7.65 19.31 10.72
N LEU A 74 -7.65 20.44 10.03
CA LEU A 74 -6.75 21.54 10.34
C LEU A 74 -7.07 22.10 11.74
N THR A 75 -6.29 21.70 12.74
CA THR A 75 -6.36 22.25 14.09
C THR A 75 -5.28 23.30 14.29
N TYR A 76 -5.66 24.51 14.66
CA TYR A 76 -4.72 25.50 15.19
C TYR A 76 -4.65 25.36 16.72
N PRO A 77 -3.45 25.24 17.32
CA PRO A 77 -3.32 25.56 18.73
C PRO A 77 -3.70 27.02 18.92
N ALA A 78 -4.54 27.35 19.91
CA ALA A 78 -4.91 28.74 20.24
C ALA A 78 -3.71 29.65 20.57
N ALA A 79 -2.49 29.08 20.68
CA ALA A 79 -1.24 29.76 20.97
C ALA A 79 -0.19 29.65 19.84
N ALA A 80 -0.50 29.03 18.69
CA ALA A 80 0.46 28.94 17.59
C ALA A 80 0.57 30.28 16.87
N THR A 81 1.66 31.00 17.14
CA THR A 81 2.03 32.25 16.46
C THR A 81 2.76 32.03 15.14
N ASP A 82 3.14 30.78 14.84
CA ASP A 82 4.08 30.46 13.76
C ASP A 82 3.39 30.26 12.41
N PHE A 83 2.06 30.15 12.41
CA PHE A 83 1.25 30.05 11.20
C PHE A 83 0.09 31.04 11.32
N ALA A 84 0.02 32.05 10.46
CA ALA A 84 -1.15 32.93 10.42
C ALA A 84 -2.36 32.11 9.95
N PRO A 85 -3.51 32.14 10.65
CA PRO A 85 -4.75 31.59 10.13
C PRO A 85 -5.10 32.33 8.86
N LEU A 86 -5.53 31.55 7.90
CA LEU A 86 -5.59 31.94 6.53
C LEU A 86 -7.08 32.33 6.26
N ASP A 87 -7.35 33.61 5.90
CA ASP A 87 -8.69 34.22 5.77
C ASP A 87 -9.07 34.69 4.33
N ALA A 88 -9.89 35.73 4.17
CA ALA A 88 -10.57 36.18 2.93
C ALA A 88 -9.68 36.46 1.69
N ASN A 89 -8.37 36.18 1.76
CA ASN A 89 -7.37 36.35 0.72
C ASN A 89 -6.83 35.02 0.10
N GLY A 90 -7.43 33.85 0.38
CA GLY A 90 -7.14 32.59 -0.35
C GLY A 90 -6.40 31.52 0.46
N ALA A 91 -7.09 30.93 1.44
CA ALA A 91 -6.42 30.60 2.67
C ALA A 91 -7.22 29.51 3.47
N LEU A 92 -6.55 28.45 3.97
CA LEU A 92 -7.12 27.34 4.78
C LEU A 92 -7.57 27.79 6.20
N VAL A 93 -8.84 27.57 6.52
CA VAL A 93 -9.45 27.95 7.81
C VAL A 93 -9.35 26.80 8.83
N PRO A 94 -9.10 27.03 10.13
CA PRO A 94 -9.22 25.97 11.14
C PRO A 94 -10.55 25.22 11.03
N GLY A 95 -10.51 23.90 11.18
CA GLY A 95 -11.66 23.03 10.94
C GLY A 95 -11.84 22.61 9.47
N SER A 96 -11.06 23.15 8.54
CA SER A 96 -11.04 22.64 7.16
C SER A 96 -10.55 21.20 7.15
N ARG A 97 -11.23 20.36 6.37
CA ARG A 97 -10.78 19.00 6.07
C ARG A 97 -9.59 19.07 5.13
N LEU A 98 -8.51 18.41 5.52
CA LEU A 98 -7.30 18.26 4.75
C LEU A 98 -7.31 16.91 4.04
N VAL A 99 -6.30 16.70 3.21
CA VAL A 99 -6.05 15.43 2.50
C VAL A 99 -4.88 14.71 3.15
N GLU A 100 -4.83 13.39 2.98
CA GLU A 100 -3.69 12.60 3.41
C GLU A 100 -2.47 12.88 2.53
N SER A 101 -1.29 12.96 3.15
CA SER A 101 -0.04 13.21 2.40
C SER A 101 0.67 11.93 1.98
N PHE A 102 0.35 10.79 2.60
CA PHE A 102 1.00 9.51 2.37
C PHE A 102 0.04 8.37 2.67
N ASN A 103 0.15 7.31 1.89
CA ASN A 103 -0.61 6.10 2.17
C ASN A 103 -0.18 5.45 3.50
N ASP A 104 -1.10 4.73 4.13
CA ASP A 104 -0.85 3.98 5.36
C ASP A 104 0.19 2.85 5.23
N GLY A 105 0.51 2.46 3.99
CA GLY A 105 1.52 1.47 3.67
C GLY A 105 0.91 0.09 3.38
N PRO A 106 1.67 -1.00 3.51
CA PRO A 106 1.18 -2.34 3.23
C PRO A 106 0.04 -2.74 4.17
N ALA A 107 -1.02 -3.34 3.62
CA ALA A 107 -2.19 -3.81 4.35
C ALA A 107 -2.65 -5.18 3.83
N LYS A 108 -3.51 -5.85 4.62
CA LYS A 108 -4.30 -7.01 4.21
C LYS A 108 -5.75 -6.83 4.61
N VAL A 109 -6.65 -7.55 3.95
CA VAL A 109 -8.02 -7.69 4.44
C VAL A 109 -8.05 -8.71 5.59
N ASP A 110 -8.63 -8.31 6.72
CA ASP A 110 -9.06 -9.21 7.79
C ASP A 110 -10.53 -9.58 7.55
N VAL A 111 -10.70 -10.69 6.85
CA VAL A 111 -12.02 -11.25 6.50
C VAL A 111 -12.89 -11.58 7.71
N ALA A 112 -12.32 -11.69 8.91
CA ALA A 112 -13.10 -11.99 10.11
C ALA A 112 -13.81 -10.75 10.67
N ASN A 113 -13.27 -9.55 10.39
CA ASN A 113 -13.74 -8.29 10.93
C ASN A 113 -14.14 -7.28 9.84
N ASP A 114 -14.18 -7.72 8.58
CA ASP A 114 -14.47 -6.90 7.40
C ASP A 114 -13.72 -5.57 7.39
N ASN A 115 -12.41 -5.61 7.64
CA ASN A 115 -11.57 -4.41 7.65
C ASN A 115 -10.21 -4.62 6.99
N LEU A 116 -9.48 -3.53 6.77
CA LEU A 116 -8.08 -3.54 6.37
C LEU A 116 -7.17 -3.40 7.59
N VAL A 117 -6.23 -4.35 7.71
CA VAL A 117 -5.20 -4.35 8.73
C VAL A 117 -3.89 -3.90 8.09
N ILE A 118 -3.41 -2.74 8.53
CA ILE A 118 -2.16 -2.13 8.09
C ILE A 118 -0.97 -2.75 8.84
N LEU A 119 0.21 -2.70 8.22
CA LEU A 119 1.48 -3.03 8.85
C LEU A 119 1.84 -1.97 9.90
N ASP A 120 1.40 -2.18 11.13
CA ASP A 120 1.85 -1.42 12.29
C ASP A 120 2.40 -2.36 13.39
N LYS A 121 3.39 -1.85 14.11
CA LYS A 121 4.01 -2.55 15.24
C LYS A 121 3.00 -2.68 16.38
N GLY A 122 2.54 -3.90 16.62
CA GLY A 122 1.75 -4.23 17.81
C GLY A 122 0.23 -4.23 17.63
N SER A 123 -0.29 -4.24 16.40
CA SER A 123 -1.69 -4.60 16.19
C SER A 123 -1.93 -6.08 16.55
N ALA A 124 -3.02 -6.36 17.26
CA ALA A 124 -3.42 -7.73 17.65
C ALA A 124 -3.73 -8.63 16.43
N SER A 125 -4.04 -8.02 15.28
CA SER A 125 -4.26 -8.69 13.99
C SER A 125 -2.98 -8.77 13.14
N GLY A 126 -1.82 -8.43 13.74
CA GLY A 126 -0.63 -7.94 13.07
C GLY A 126 -0.14 -8.75 11.89
N ILE A 127 0.07 -8.05 10.78
CA ILE A 127 0.84 -8.54 9.63
C ILE A 127 2.34 -8.32 9.81
N ASP A 128 2.81 -8.03 11.02
CA ASP A 128 4.23 -7.79 11.37
C ASP A 128 4.96 -9.08 11.79
N GLY A 129 6.29 -9.12 11.67
CA GLY A 129 7.16 -10.17 12.21
C GLY A 129 7.37 -11.37 11.29
N PHE A 130 6.74 -11.35 10.11
CA PHE A 130 6.89 -12.40 9.11
C PHE A 130 8.15 -12.17 8.25
N ALA A 131 8.62 -13.22 7.60
CA ALA A 131 9.72 -13.08 6.64
C ALA A 131 9.31 -12.21 5.46
N ALA A 132 10.18 -11.29 5.04
CA ALA A 132 9.93 -10.35 3.93
C ALA A 132 9.47 -11.05 2.65
N VAL A 133 9.99 -12.24 2.38
CA VAL A 133 9.59 -13.04 1.23
C VAL A 133 8.09 -13.38 1.20
N LEU A 134 7.42 -13.45 2.35
CA LEU A 134 5.99 -13.79 2.46
C LEU A 134 5.06 -12.62 2.13
N TYR A 135 5.55 -11.38 2.18
CA TYR A 135 4.77 -10.16 1.84
C TYR A 135 4.68 -9.94 0.33
N GLN A 136 5.41 -10.73 -0.46
CA GLN A 136 5.28 -10.71 -1.90
C GLN A 136 4.12 -11.59 -2.34
N LEU A 137 3.42 -11.11 -3.35
CA LEU A 137 2.43 -11.90 -4.04
C LEU A 137 3.09 -12.94 -4.94
N ASN A 138 2.40 -14.06 -5.06
CA ASN A 138 2.69 -15.10 -6.02
C ASN A 138 2.45 -14.60 -7.45
N ARG A 139 1.34 -13.89 -7.64
CA ARG A 139 1.06 -13.01 -8.78
C ARG A 139 0.12 -11.90 -8.31
N TYR A 140 0.09 -10.81 -9.06
CA TYR A 140 -0.86 -9.72 -8.80
C TYR A 140 -2.23 -10.01 -9.43
N PRO A 141 -3.32 -9.55 -8.79
CA PRO A 141 -4.62 -9.40 -9.44
C PRO A 141 -4.50 -8.54 -10.70
N GLN A 142 -5.31 -8.89 -11.71
CA GLN A 142 -5.43 -8.10 -12.94
C GLN A 142 -6.67 -7.20 -12.85
N ALA A 143 -6.64 -6.05 -13.51
CA ALA A 143 -7.82 -5.19 -13.60
C ALA A 143 -9.04 -5.97 -14.14
N GLY A 144 -10.18 -5.85 -13.47
CA GLY A 144 -11.41 -6.60 -13.71
C GLY A 144 -11.47 -7.98 -13.03
N GLU A 145 -10.37 -8.50 -12.48
CA GLU A 145 -10.37 -9.78 -11.78
C GLU A 145 -11.07 -9.66 -10.41
N GLN A 146 -12.02 -10.55 -10.16
CA GLN A 146 -12.67 -10.71 -8.86
C GLN A 146 -11.74 -11.52 -7.93
N VAL A 147 -11.45 -10.99 -6.74
CA VAL A 147 -10.57 -11.62 -5.76
C VAL A 147 -11.38 -12.02 -4.54
N VAL A 148 -11.51 -13.33 -4.28
CA VAL A 148 -12.36 -13.85 -3.20
C VAL A 148 -11.48 -14.42 -2.08
N GLY A 149 -11.19 -13.59 -1.09
CA GLY A 149 -10.30 -13.90 0.03
C GLY A 149 -8.80 -13.95 -0.36
N ASN A 150 -8.00 -14.61 0.49
CA ASN A 150 -6.55 -14.80 0.29
C ASN A 150 -6.28 -16.04 -0.58
N GLU A 151 -6.78 -16.05 -1.82
CA GLU A 151 -6.65 -17.22 -2.69
C GLU A 151 -5.18 -17.55 -2.97
N SER A 152 -4.82 -18.84 -2.91
CA SER A 152 -3.43 -19.33 -3.05
C SER A 152 -2.74 -18.93 -4.35
N LYS A 153 -3.48 -18.54 -5.39
CA LYS A 153 -2.89 -18.05 -6.65
C LYS A 153 -2.27 -16.66 -6.48
N PHE A 154 -2.76 -15.81 -5.58
CA PHE A 154 -2.28 -14.44 -5.38
C PHE A 154 -1.29 -14.32 -4.26
N CYS A 155 -1.55 -14.92 -3.11
CA CYS A 155 -0.67 -14.83 -1.95
C CYS A 155 0.33 -15.97 -1.92
N ARG A 156 1.57 -15.67 -1.54
CA ARG A 156 2.63 -16.65 -1.39
C ARG A 156 2.44 -17.55 -0.15
N ASP A 157 1.75 -17.05 0.87
CA ASP A 157 1.33 -17.82 2.05
C ASP A 157 -0.17 -17.59 2.34
N PRO A 158 -1.06 -18.33 1.68
CA PRO A 158 -2.52 -18.24 1.91
C PRO A 158 -2.95 -18.66 3.31
N SER A 159 -2.16 -19.49 3.99
CA SER A 159 -2.48 -20.05 5.30
C SER A 159 -2.03 -19.19 6.49
N GLY A 160 -1.07 -18.28 6.25
CA GLY A 160 -0.52 -17.41 7.28
C GLY A 160 -0.78 -15.95 6.95
N LEU A 161 0.18 -15.30 6.29
CA LEU A 161 0.16 -13.85 6.11
C LEU A 161 -0.99 -13.37 5.22
N GLY A 162 -1.36 -14.14 4.20
CA GLY A 162 -2.36 -13.77 3.20
C GLY A 162 -1.81 -12.84 2.11
N MET A 163 -2.71 -12.16 1.40
CA MET A 163 -2.37 -11.21 0.36
C MET A 163 -2.08 -9.84 0.98
N ILE A 164 -0.87 -9.31 0.74
CA ILE A 164 -0.44 -7.99 1.17
C ILE A 164 -0.25 -7.08 -0.03
N LEU A 165 -0.87 -5.90 -0.02
CA LEU A 165 -0.76 -4.85 -1.03
C LEU A 165 -0.61 -3.49 -0.34
N GLN A 166 -0.12 -2.47 -1.05
CA GLN A 166 -0.20 -1.09 -0.56
C GLN A 166 -1.66 -0.68 -0.42
N ASP A 167 -1.98 -0.03 0.69
CA ASP A 167 -3.26 0.63 0.85
C ASP A 167 -3.34 1.83 -0.11
N THR A 168 -4.40 1.89 -0.92
CA THR A 168 -4.65 2.95 -1.89
C THR A 168 -5.88 3.77 -1.54
N ARG A 169 -6.43 3.64 -0.33
CA ARG A 169 -7.55 4.46 0.15
C ARG A 169 -7.22 5.94 0.25
N ASP A 170 -5.94 6.30 0.23
CA ASP A 170 -5.53 7.70 0.21
C ASP A 170 -5.52 8.30 -1.20
N PHE A 171 -5.87 7.52 -2.24
CA PHE A 171 -6.01 7.98 -3.62
C PHE A 171 -7.47 8.16 -3.98
N TYR A 172 -7.79 9.20 -4.76
CA TYR A 172 -9.18 9.59 -5.00
C TYR A 172 -9.46 10.03 -6.42
N ALA A 173 -10.63 9.61 -6.93
CA ALA A 173 -11.04 9.83 -8.31
C ALA A 173 -11.63 11.24 -8.54
N ILE A 174 -10.84 12.28 -8.27
CA ILE A 174 -11.28 13.68 -8.28
C ILE A 174 -11.53 14.25 -9.69
N HIS A 175 -10.96 13.65 -10.73
CA HIS A 175 -11.05 14.13 -12.11
C HIS A 175 -12.12 13.40 -12.93
N GLY A 176 -13.37 13.40 -12.45
CA GLY A 176 -14.49 12.78 -13.16
C GLY A 176 -14.37 11.26 -13.22
N ASN A 177 -14.26 10.63 -12.04
CA ASN A 177 -13.99 9.20 -11.84
C ASN A 177 -12.57 8.76 -12.26
N ALA A 178 -11.62 9.69 -12.33
CA ALA A 178 -10.22 9.37 -12.57
C ALA A 178 -9.29 9.99 -11.53
N CYS A 179 -8.16 9.33 -11.28
CA CYS A 179 -7.05 9.80 -10.47
C CYS A 179 -5.78 9.78 -11.33
N ASN A 180 -5.06 10.89 -11.37
CA ASN A 180 -3.78 11.00 -12.04
C ASN A 180 -2.66 10.59 -11.09
N VAL A 181 -1.72 9.81 -11.62
CA VAL A 181 -0.62 9.23 -10.87
C VAL A 181 0.68 9.57 -11.59
N LEU A 182 1.57 10.29 -10.90
CA LEU A 182 2.94 10.52 -11.32
C LEU A 182 3.76 9.26 -11.09
N MET A 183 4.41 8.78 -12.14
CA MET A 183 5.25 7.60 -12.12
C MET A 183 6.72 7.95 -11.91
N ALA A 184 7.54 6.96 -11.54
CA ALA A 184 8.96 7.17 -11.25
C ALA A 184 9.81 7.54 -12.47
N ASP A 185 9.33 7.27 -13.68
CA ASP A 185 9.96 7.73 -14.94
C ASP A 185 9.55 9.16 -15.35
N GLY A 186 8.68 9.81 -14.57
CA GLY A 186 8.14 11.14 -14.84
C GLY A 186 6.91 11.16 -15.75
N SER A 187 6.44 10.01 -16.22
CA SER A 187 5.14 9.92 -16.90
C SER A 187 3.98 10.09 -15.94
N VAL A 188 2.80 10.43 -16.47
CA VAL A 188 1.54 10.47 -15.71
C VAL A 188 0.58 9.45 -16.32
N LYS A 189 0.00 8.62 -15.46
CA LYS A 189 -1.06 7.66 -15.83
C LYS A 189 -2.35 8.04 -15.12
N SER A 190 -3.49 7.64 -15.68
CA SER A 190 -4.79 7.81 -15.04
C SER A 190 -5.35 6.45 -14.65
N MET A 191 -5.76 6.32 -13.39
CA MET A 191 -6.58 5.20 -12.91
C MET A 191 -8.05 5.62 -12.97
N TYR A 192 -8.94 4.65 -13.19
CA TYR A 192 -10.38 4.90 -13.35
C TYR A 192 -11.16 4.11 -12.31
N ASP A 193 -12.05 4.81 -11.61
CA ASP A 193 -13.03 4.26 -10.70
C ASP A 193 -14.15 3.61 -11.52
N THR A 194 -14.36 2.31 -11.30
CA THR A 194 -15.30 1.48 -12.08
C THR A 194 -16.56 1.11 -11.30
N ASN A 195 -16.55 1.19 -9.97
CA ASN A 195 -17.68 0.83 -9.10
C ASN A 195 -18.41 2.06 -8.53
N GLY A 196 -17.84 3.26 -8.66
CA GLY A 196 -18.42 4.54 -8.30
C GLY A 196 -18.06 5.05 -6.92
N ASP A 197 -17.24 4.34 -6.13
CA ASP A 197 -16.89 4.68 -4.75
C ASP A 197 -15.75 5.69 -4.61
N LYS A 198 -15.16 6.11 -5.74
CA LYS A 198 -14.07 7.09 -5.86
C LYS A 198 -12.71 6.63 -5.34
N TYR A 199 -12.61 5.45 -4.76
CA TYR A 199 -11.37 4.83 -4.36
C TYR A 199 -10.91 3.86 -5.45
N PHE A 200 -9.76 3.23 -5.23
CA PHE A 200 -9.15 2.33 -6.23
C PHE A 200 -8.73 1.04 -5.58
N ASN A 201 -9.49 -0.03 -5.79
CA ASN A 201 -9.13 -1.33 -5.24
C ASN A 201 -7.95 -1.95 -6.02
N PRO A 202 -6.75 -2.16 -5.41
CA PRO A 202 -5.61 -2.77 -6.08
C PRO A 202 -5.75 -4.29 -6.19
N GLY A 203 -6.89 -4.84 -5.74
CA GLY A 203 -7.23 -6.25 -5.77
C GLY A 203 -7.40 -6.88 -4.39
N PHE A 204 -7.60 -6.09 -3.33
CA PHE A 204 -8.06 -6.60 -2.04
C PHE A 204 -9.39 -7.36 -2.19
N PRO A 205 -9.59 -8.46 -1.43
CA PRO A 205 -10.83 -9.22 -1.44
C PRO A 205 -11.92 -8.54 -0.62
N VAL A 206 -12.30 -7.35 -1.05
CA VAL A 206 -13.32 -6.51 -0.42
C VAL A 206 -14.69 -7.18 -0.63
N THR A 207 -15.40 -7.49 0.46
CA THR A 207 -16.71 -8.15 0.45
C THR A 207 -17.84 -7.12 0.54
N ALA A 208 -19.09 -7.54 0.29
CA ALA A 208 -20.30 -6.72 0.37
C ALA A 208 -20.51 -5.95 1.70
N GLY A 209 -19.79 -6.31 2.77
CA GLY A 209 -19.87 -5.64 4.07
C GLY A 209 -19.11 -4.31 4.14
N PHE A 210 -18.17 -4.07 3.23
CA PHE A 210 -17.37 -2.85 3.20
C PHE A 210 -18.18 -1.66 2.71
N THR A 211 -17.94 -0.51 3.34
CA THR A 211 -18.57 0.76 2.98
C THR A 211 -17.51 1.82 2.67
N GLU A 212 -17.83 2.74 1.76
CA GLU A 212 -16.98 3.91 1.48
C GLU A 212 -16.66 4.68 2.77
N GLU A 213 -17.68 4.94 3.60
CA GLU A 213 -17.54 5.76 4.80
C GLU A 213 -16.77 5.06 5.94
N GLY A 214 -16.94 3.74 6.09
CA GLY A 214 -16.32 2.98 7.18
C GLY A 214 -14.94 2.44 6.83
N ASP A 215 -14.78 1.96 5.61
CA ASP A 215 -13.69 1.06 5.23
C ASP A 215 -12.84 1.61 4.07
N GLY A 216 -13.35 2.62 3.36
CA GLY A 216 -12.70 3.31 2.24
C GLY A 216 -12.72 2.56 0.91
N TYR A 217 -13.42 1.41 0.84
CA TYR A 217 -13.74 0.74 -0.42
C TYR A 217 -15.18 0.25 -0.37
N THR A 218 -15.78 0.07 -1.53
CA THR A 218 -16.96 -0.78 -1.71
C THR A 218 -16.57 -2.09 -2.40
N GLU A 219 -17.47 -3.07 -2.37
CA GLU A 219 -17.26 -4.33 -3.09
C GLU A 219 -17.03 -4.08 -4.60
N GLY A 220 -16.06 -4.78 -5.17
CA GLY A 220 -15.74 -4.62 -6.58
C GLY A 220 -14.55 -5.46 -7.04
N PRO A 221 -14.33 -5.57 -8.36
CA PRO A 221 -13.13 -6.20 -8.89
C PRO A 221 -11.88 -5.40 -8.51
N CYS A 222 -10.71 -5.98 -8.77
CA CYS A 222 -9.49 -5.21 -8.89
C CYS A 222 -9.66 -4.12 -9.97
N GLU A 223 -9.40 -2.87 -9.65
CA GLU A 223 -9.54 -1.74 -10.57
C GLU A 223 -8.20 -1.32 -11.17
N VAL A 224 -7.12 -1.58 -10.43
CA VAL A 224 -5.78 -1.18 -10.83
C VAL A 224 -4.90 -2.39 -11.09
N SER A 225 -4.49 -2.53 -12.34
CA SER A 225 -3.50 -3.52 -12.76
C SER A 225 -2.12 -3.17 -12.21
N ALA A 226 -1.44 -4.13 -11.57
CA ALA A 226 -0.07 -3.97 -11.11
C ALA A 226 0.95 -3.71 -12.24
N TYR A 227 0.57 -3.99 -13.49
CA TYR A 227 1.37 -3.62 -14.67
C TYR A 227 1.25 -2.14 -15.00
N ASP A 228 0.11 -1.51 -14.70
CA ASP A 228 -0.13 -0.10 -14.95
C ASP A 228 0.39 0.74 -13.79
N VAL A 229 -0.01 0.40 -12.57
CA VAL A 229 0.44 1.04 -11.34
C VAL A 229 0.70 -0.04 -10.28
N TYR A 230 1.94 -0.13 -9.85
CA TYR A 230 2.43 -1.19 -8.97
C TYR A 230 2.17 -0.85 -7.50
N PHE A 231 1.32 -1.65 -6.85
CA PHE A 231 0.97 -1.55 -5.43
C PHE A 231 1.46 -2.72 -4.60
N GLY A 232 2.57 -3.37 -4.99
CA GLY A 232 3.19 -4.39 -4.16
C GLY A 232 4.09 -3.83 -3.07
N THR A 233 4.54 -4.71 -2.17
CA THR A 233 5.32 -4.32 -0.98
C THR A 233 6.77 -3.96 -1.29
N PHE A 234 7.39 -4.57 -2.31
CA PHE A 234 8.81 -4.40 -2.61
C PHE A 234 9.08 -4.18 -4.09
N LEU A 235 9.98 -3.25 -4.41
CA LEU A 235 10.41 -2.98 -5.78
C LEU A 235 11.38 -4.03 -6.34
N ALA A 236 11.95 -4.87 -5.48
CA ALA A 236 12.87 -5.94 -5.85
C ALA A 236 12.61 -7.18 -4.99
N ASP A 237 12.95 -8.36 -5.50
CA ASP A 237 12.80 -9.62 -4.77
C ASP A 237 13.62 -9.65 -3.46
N PRO A 238 12.97 -9.69 -2.27
CA PRO A 238 13.65 -9.76 -0.99
C PRO A 238 14.29 -11.13 -0.72
N ALA A 239 13.95 -12.18 -1.48
CA ALA A 239 14.67 -13.46 -1.42
C ALA A 239 16.09 -13.35 -2.03
N GLY A 240 16.41 -12.22 -2.67
CA GLY A 240 17.60 -12.03 -3.47
C GLY A 240 17.42 -12.65 -4.84
N THR A 241 18.07 -12.06 -5.85
CA THR A 241 18.04 -12.56 -7.23
C THR A 241 18.51 -14.02 -7.23
N ALA A 242 17.60 -14.96 -7.43
CA ALA A 242 17.98 -16.36 -7.59
C ALA A 242 18.91 -16.44 -8.80
N LYS A 243 20.12 -16.96 -8.59
CA LYS A 243 21.05 -17.23 -9.68
C LYS A 243 20.32 -18.14 -10.67
N GLY A 244 20.01 -17.64 -11.87
CA GLY A 244 19.56 -18.50 -12.95
C GLY A 244 20.60 -19.60 -13.14
N ASN A 245 20.16 -20.85 -13.32
CA ASN A 245 21.06 -21.90 -13.77
C ASN A 245 21.45 -21.56 -15.21
N PHE A 246 22.51 -20.75 -15.35
CA PHE A 246 23.19 -20.56 -16.62
C PHE A 246 24.00 -21.83 -16.86
N GLU A 247 23.34 -22.82 -17.47
CA GLU A 247 23.97 -23.92 -18.20
C GLU A 247 23.82 -23.66 -19.70
#